data_AF-A0A2V6BAN3-F1
#
_entry.id   AF-A0A2V6BAN3-F1
#
_cell.length_a   1.000
_cell.length_b   1.000
_cell.length_c   1.000
_cell.angle_alpha   90.00
_cell.angle_beta   90.00
_cell.angle_gamma   90.00
#
_symmetry.space_group_name_H-M   'P 1'
#
loop_
_entity.id
_entity.type
_entity.pdbx_description
1 polymer ?
#
loop_
_entity_poly.entity_id
_entity_poly.type
_entity_poly.pdbx_seq_one_letter_code
_entity_poly.pdbx_strand_id
1 'polypeptide(L)'
;MSTAGANGGVDNPREAGQISNASQDALYNSTNQSHPSIDLPLWYNGDADNIGFNANGFLAVSDCESFFKGHIYDDFVVSSPNGWHVTSIYHNEDVGGAGSFGFLSAYGASWEIRQGMSDGNPGTLIASGVTYTPIVTDIGNGIYKVLVDGLDLTLAPGTYWLNVTPIGQGYTNGTAATAGINCIGSPCGNDQNSFYYDPDLGDIWSAAGADYSMGVNGVSCPGNCELRPVFFDSSKILPSGQQEKIPLPMTGESGVEDRSGKPGGNFTVEMIFTNNIISFARASSSCGRVASTSINGSTLTVNLTGVSCNASNITVTANDVKDDAGTNVATACVTMGLLLGDVDGNRVVDSNDLAIVRSQLGQPTNDTNPRSDVNNDSTISNLDLQMVTRQVGTRLP
;
A
#
# COMPACT_ATOMS: atom_id res chain seq x y z
N MET A 1 -53.40 53.97 17.98
CA MET A 1 -52.82 54.51 16.73
C MET A 1 -51.58 55.31 17.09
N SER A 2 -50.40 54.70 16.89
CA SER A 2 -49.11 55.38 16.83
C SER A 2 -48.18 54.45 16.06
N THR A 3 -47.59 54.98 15.00
CA THR A 3 -46.76 54.32 14.00
C THR A 3 -45.33 54.12 14.52
N ALA A 4 -44.83 52.89 14.52
CA ALA A 4 -43.42 52.58 14.78
C ALA A 4 -42.68 52.39 13.46
N GLY A 5 -41.62 53.19 13.27
CA GLY A 5 -40.71 53.16 12.14
C GLY A 5 -39.71 52.00 12.22
N ALA A 6 -39.18 51.67 11.05
CA ALA A 6 -38.27 50.58 10.74
C ALA A 6 -36.93 50.65 11.50
N ASN A 7 -36.45 49.50 11.96
CA ASN A 7 -35.04 49.24 12.23
C ASN A 7 -34.60 48.02 11.40
N GLY A 8 -33.54 48.22 10.62
CA GLY A 8 -32.98 47.24 9.69
C GLY A 8 -32.41 46.02 10.40
N GLY A 9 -32.68 44.86 9.81
CA GLY A 9 -32.07 43.59 10.19
C GLY A 9 -30.58 43.58 9.83
N VAL A 10 -29.77 43.12 10.76
CA VAL A 10 -28.38 42.75 10.52
C VAL A 10 -28.41 41.31 10.05
N ASP A 11 -28.25 41.09 8.74
CA ASP A 11 -28.04 39.77 8.17
C ASP A 11 -26.64 39.29 8.56
N ASN A 12 -26.62 38.17 9.29
CA ASN A 12 -25.43 37.43 9.68
C ASN A 12 -24.87 36.71 8.43
N PRO A 13 -23.63 36.96 7.97
CA PRO A 13 -23.07 36.18 6.89
C PRO A 13 -22.80 34.75 7.36
N ARG A 14 -23.34 33.81 6.58
CA ARG A 14 -23.26 32.36 6.75
C ARG A 14 -21.82 31.91 6.99
N GLU A 15 -21.63 31.14 8.06
CA GLU A 15 -20.43 30.33 8.31
C GLU A 15 -20.15 29.45 7.08
N ALA A 16 -19.07 29.76 6.37
CA ALA A 16 -18.43 28.80 5.50
C ALA A 16 -17.78 27.74 6.40
N GLY A 17 -18.21 26.49 6.25
CA GLY A 17 -17.78 25.37 7.07
C GLY A 17 -16.27 25.26 7.13
N GLN A 18 -15.75 25.25 8.36
CA GLN A 18 -14.39 24.81 8.65
C GLN A 18 -14.28 23.34 8.27
N ILE A 19 -13.57 23.07 7.18
CA ILE A 19 -13.01 21.74 6.91
C ILE A 19 -11.91 21.53 7.95
N SER A 20 -12.13 20.63 8.89
CA SER A 20 -11.16 20.32 9.95
C SER A 20 -9.90 19.70 9.34
N ASN A 21 -8.74 20.30 9.62
CA ASN A 21 -7.38 19.90 9.25
C ASN A 21 -6.92 18.57 9.88
N ALA A 22 -7.76 17.55 9.96
CA ALA A 22 -7.43 16.27 10.58
C ALA A 22 -6.61 15.33 9.68
N SER A 23 -6.40 15.67 8.40
CA SER A 23 -5.60 14.87 7.46
C SER A 23 -4.15 15.35 7.26
N GLN A 24 -3.79 16.55 7.74
CA GLN A 24 -2.46 17.12 7.54
C GLN A 24 -1.51 16.94 8.74
N ASP A 25 -2.03 16.75 9.95
CA ASP A 25 -1.20 16.49 11.15
C ASP A 25 -0.62 15.06 11.20
N ALA A 26 -0.97 14.18 10.26
CA ALA A 26 -0.46 12.81 10.17
C ALA A 26 0.91 12.68 9.45
N LEU A 27 1.40 13.75 8.80
CA LEU A 27 2.63 13.68 8.00
C LEU A 27 3.87 14.30 8.66
N TYR A 28 3.75 14.88 9.87
CA TYR A 28 4.82 15.71 10.45
C TYR A 28 5.45 15.19 11.76
N ASN A 29 5.32 13.91 12.10
CA ASN A 29 5.86 13.43 13.40
C ASN A 29 6.45 12.01 13.41
N SER A 30 7.35 11.68 12.47
CA SER A 30 7.98 10.34 12.38
C SER A 30 9.50 10.29 12.60
N THR A 31 10.14 11.28 13.23
CA THR A 31 11.60 11.27 13.43
C THR A 31 12.11 10.47 14.64
N ASN A 32 11.31 9.60 15.26
CA ASN A 32 11.83 8.66 16.29
C ASN A 32 10.89 7.50 16.63
N GLN A 33 10.44 6.76 15.61
CA GLN A 33 9.89 5.41 15.82
C GLN A 33 10.68 4.45 14.93
N SER A 34 11.06 3.30 15.48
CA SER A 34 11.46 2.13 14.70
C SER A 34 10.50 2.00 13.51
N HIS A 35 11.01 2.27 12.31
CA HIS A 35 10.17 2.36 11.13
C HIS A 35 9.46 1.01 10.91
N PRO A 36 8.12 0.96 10.84
CA PRO A 36 7.43 -0.27 10.54
C PRO A 36 7.84 -0.71 9.13
N SER A 37 8.27 -1.96 9.01
CA SER A 37 8.37 -2.63 7.71
C SER A 37 7.07 -2.39 6.94
N ILE A 38 7.16 -1.83 5.73
CA ILE A 38 5.99 -1.63 4.87
C ILE A 38 5.43 -3.03 4.55
N ASP A 39 4.27 -3.35 5.13
CA ASP A 39 3.55 -4.59 4.93
C ASP A 39 2.89 -4.54 3.54
N LEU A 40 3.49 -5.21 2.55
CA LEU A 40 2.97 -5.26 1.17
C LEU A 40 2.24 -6.58 0.94
N PRO A 41 1.15 -6.62 0.16
CA PRO A 41 0.54 -7.87 -0.25
C PRO A 41 1.52 -8.67 -1.12
N LEU A 42 1.95 -9.83 -0.63
CA LEU A 42 2.80 -10.79 -1.36
C LEU A 42 1.94 -11.77 -2.16
N TRP A 43 0.80 -12.14 -1.58
CA TRP A 43 -0.24 -12.93 -2.23
C TRP A 43 -1.62 -12.51 -1.73
N TYR A 44 -2.59 -12.48 -2.64
CA TYR A 44 -4.00 -12.32 -2.35
C TYR A 44 -4.77 -13.10 -3.40
N ASN A 45 -5.57 -14.08 -2.99
CA ASN A 45 -6.17 -14.98 -3.97
C ASN A 45 -7.25 -14.30 -4.84
N GLY A 46 -7.85 -13.22 -4.34
CA GLY A 46 -8.81 -12.40 -5.07
C GLY A 46 -10.01 -12.00 -4.22
N ASP A 47 -10.77 -11.04 -4.73
CA ASP A 47 -11.98 -10.53 -4.11
C ASP A 47 -13.04 -11.61 -3.96
N ALA A 48 -13.73 -11.56 -2.83
CA ALA A 48 -14.86 -12.43 -2.57
C ALA A 48 -15.90 -12.32 -3.70
N ASP A 49 -16.32 -13.45 -4.24
CA ASP A 49 -17.41 -13.52 -5.19
C ASP A 49 -18.61 -14.28 -4.62
N ASN A 50 -19.74 -14.18 -5.32
CA ASN A 50 -20.97 -14.89 -4.95
C ASN A 50 -21.06 -16.28 -5.61
N ILE A 51 -19.93 -16.87 -6.05
CA ILE A 51 -19.92 -18.12 -6.81
C ILE A 51 -19.65 -19.30 -5.88
N GLY A 52 -20.71 -20.06 -5.59
CA GLY A 52 -20.60 -21.45 -5.14
C GLY A 52 -20.28 -21.64 -3.65
N PHE A 53 -21.34 -21.71 -2.84
CA PHE A 53 -21.27 -22.05 -1.42
C PHE A 53 -20.87 -23.51 -1.20
N ASN A 54 -19.57 -23.79 -1.12
CA ASN A 54 -19.05 -25.03 -0.54
C ASN A 54 -18.19 -24.71 0.69
N ALA A 55 -18.89 -24.38 1.78
CA ALA A 55 -18.63 -24.68 3.19
C ALA A 55 -17.42 -24.07 3.97
N ASN A 56 -17.81 -23.34 5.03
CA ASN A 56 -17.39 -23.42 6.45
C ASN A 56 -15.91 -23.27 6.84
N GLY A 57 -15.56 -22.05 7.28
CA GLY A 57 -14.34 -21.77 8.04
C GLY A 57 -14.65 -20.96 9.30
N PHE A 58 -15.46 -21.50 10.23
CA PHE A 58 -15.78 -20.81 11.49
C PHE A 58 -15.61 -21.74 12.69
N LEU A 59 -14.69 -21.41 13.61
CA LEU A 59 -14.64 -22.01 14.93
C LEU A 59 -15.56 -21.22 15.86
N ALA A 60 -16.83 -21.66 15.94
CA ALA A 60 -17.75 -21.16 16.95
C ALA A 60 -17.29 -21.59 18.34
N VAL A 61 -17.04 -20.63 19.22
CA VAL A 61 -16.79 -20.87 20.63
C VAL A 61 -17.77 -20.06 21.47
N SER A 62 -18.97 -20.61 21.64
CA SER A 62 -19.53 -20.81 22.99
C SER A 62 -20.82 -21.62 23.02
N ASP A 63 -20.95 -22.37 24.12
CA ASP A 63 -22.14 -22.97 24.72
C ASP A 63 -22.57 -24.34 24.17
N CYS A 64 -21.81 -25.38 24.53
CA CYS A 64 -22.26 -26.78 24.72
C CYS A 64 -23.14 -27.47 23.65
N GLU A 65 -23.42 -26.85 22.51
CA GLU A 65 -24.25 -27.40 21.44
C GLU A 65 -23.70 -26.98 20.05
N SER A 66 -22.59 -27.62 19.64
CA SER A 66 -22.27 -28.07 18.25
C SER A 66 -21.98 -27.08 17.10
N PHE A 67 -21.31 -27.38 15.96
CA PHE A 67 -20.72 -28.63 15.38
C PHE A 67 -19.65 -28.39 14.26
N PHE A 68 -19.15 -27.17 14.00
CA PHE A 68 -18.26 -26.95 12.84
C PHE A 68 -16.86 -26.50 13.27
N LYS A 69 -15.86 -27.34 12.98
CA LYS A 69 -14.44 -27.04 13.18
C LYS A 69 -13.71 -27.14 11.85
N GLY A 70 -14.31 -26.52 10.84
CA GLY A 70 -13.78 -26.48 9.49
C GLY A 70 -12.53 -25.60 9.43
N HIS A 71 -11.45 -26.18 8.94
CA HIS A 71 -10.28 -25.44 8.50
C HIS A 71 -10.25 -25.47 6.97
N ILE A 72 -10.23 -24.29 6.36
CA ILE A 72 -10.06 -24.14 4.92
C ILE A 72 -8.60 -23.75 4.67
N TYR A 73 -7.99 -24.45 3.73
CA TYR A 73 -6.62 -24.25 3.28
C TYR A 73 -6.65 -23.90 1.80
N ASP A 74 -5.93 -22.86 1.44
CA ASP A 74 -5.78 -22.43 0.05
C ASP A 74 -4.30 -22.20 -0.25
N ASP A 75 -3.85 -22.50 -1.46
CA ASP A 75 -2.43 -22.49 -1.77
C ASP A 75 -1.92 -21.14 -2.24
N PHE A 76 -0.64 -20.91 -1.96
CA PHE A 76 0.12 -19.76 -2.42
C PHE A 76 1.55 -20.18 -2.76
N VAL A 77 2.13 -19.48 -3.73
CA VAL A 77 3.48 -19.72 -4.23
C VAL A 77 4.40 -18.62 -3.75
N VAL A 78 5.36 -18.99 -2.91
CA VAL A 78 6.54 -18.18 -2.61
C VAL A 78 7.44 -18.21 -3.84
N SER A 79 7.17 -17.29 -4.77
CA SER A 79 7.82 -17.23 -6.09
C SER A 79 9.20 -16.60 -6.05
N SER A 80 9.52 -15.84 -5.00
CA SER A 80 10.84 -15.24 -4.84
C SER A 80 11.89 -16.32 -4.64
N PRO A 81 13.00 -16.32 -5.39
CA PRO A 81 14.09 -17.29 -5.21
C PRO A 81 14.78 -17.18 -3.84
N ASN A 82 14.57 -16.06 -3.13
CA ASN A 82 15.10 -15.84 -1.79
C ASN A 82 14.08 -16.18 -0.69
N GLY A 83 12.83 -16.51 -1.05
CA GLY A 83 11.73 -16.78 -0.11
C GLY A 83 10.88 -15.54 0.20
N TRP A 84 9.95 -15.64 1.16
CA TRP A 84 9.22 -14.51 1.78
C TRP A 84 9.42 -14.39 3.31
N HIS A 85 9.56 -13.16 3.81
CA HIS A 85 9.38 -12.83 5.22
C HIS A 85 7.97 -12.30 5.41
N VAL A 86 7.15 -13.07 6.11
CA VAL A 86 5.72 -12.85 6.27
C VAL A 86 5.48 -12.15 7.61
N THR A 87 4.80 -11.01 7.53
CA THR A 87 4.50 -10.13 8.68
C THR A 87 3.02 -10.13 9.05
N SER A 88 2.14 -10.46 8.12
CA SER A 88 0.73 -10.70 8.42
C SER A 88 0.09 -11.67 7.43
N ILE A 89 -0.99 -12.31 7.86
CA ILE A 89 -1.83 -13.20 7.05
C ILE A 89 -3.29 -12.89 7.36
N TYR A 90 -4.17 -13.13 6.40
CA TYR A 90 -5.59 -12.92 6.60
C TYR A 90 -6.43 -13.83 5.72
N HIS A 91 -7.70 -13.94 6.09
CA HIS A 91 -8.76 -14.40 5.22
C HIS A 91 -9.96 -13.45 5.32
N ASN A 92 -10.81 -13.49 4.31
CA ASN A 92 -12.06 -12.74 4.27
C ASN A 92 -13.21 -13.69 4.61
N GLU A 93 -13.92 -13.38 5.68
CA GLU A 93 -15.05 -14.12 6.21
C GLU A 93 -16.35 -13.58 5.64
N ASP A 94 -17.20 -14.44 5.08
CA ASP A 94 -18.57 -14.09 4.69
C ASP A 94 -19.52 -14.32 5.88
N VAL A 95 -20.21 -13.25 6.31
CA VAL A 95 -21.21 -13.32 7.38
C VAL A 95 -22.65 -13.27 6.86
N GLY A 96 -22.85 -13.18 5.54
CA GLY A 96 -24.15 -13.11 4.89
C GLY A 96 -24.84 -11.74 5.01
N GLY A 97 -25.81 -11.50 4.11
CA GLY A 97 -26.60 -10.27 4.08
C GLY A 97 -27.45 -10.06 5.34
N ALA A 98 -27.40 -8.85 5.89
CA ALA A 98 -28.04 -8.40 7.13
C ALA A 98 -29.44 -9.00 7.40
N GLY A 99 -29.50 -10.03 8.26
CA GLY A 99 -30.75 -10.66 8.65
C GLY A 99 -30.67 -11.78 9.69
N SER A 100 -29.48 -12.28 10.05
CA SER A 100 -29.34 -13.28 11.12
C SER A 100 -28.09 -13.03 11.95
N PHE A 101 -28.32 -12.47 13.13
CA PHE A 101 -27.53 -12.60 14.36
C PHE A 101 -26.04 -12.24 14.32
N GLY A 102 -25.77 -10.93 14.40
CA GLY A 102 -24.99 -10.36 15.51
C GLY A 102 -23.51 -10.74 15.63
N PHE A 103 -22.68 -9.98 14.89
CA PHE A 103 -21.35 -9.47 15.27
C PHE A 103 -20.31 -10.46 15.83
N LEU A 104 -19.32 -10.76 14.97
CA LEU A 104 -18.01 -11.33 15.28
C LEU A 104 -17.27 -10.54 16.37
N SER A 105 -17.41 -10.93 17.64
CA SER A 105 -16.28 -10.77 18.56
C SER A 105 -15.33 -11.95 18.31
N ALA A 106 -14.62 -11.93 17.17
CA ALA A 106 -13.47 -12.81 17.02
C ALA A 106 -12.46 -12.39 18.10
N TYR A 107 -12.40 -13.17 19.17
CA TYR A 107 -11.48 -12.93 20.27
C TYR A 107 -10.17 -13.69 20.06
N GLY A 108 -10.12 -14.55 19.04
CA GLY A 108 -8.89 -15.10 18.52
C GLY A 108 -8.99 -15.47 17.04
N ALA A 109 -7.87 -15.93 16.49
CA ALA A 109 -7.80 -16.64 15.22
C ALA A 109 -6.72 -17.72 15.35
N SER A 110 -7.05 -18.96 14.99
CA SER A 110 -6.05 -20.01 14.77
C SER A 110 -5.58 -19.96 13.33
N TRP A 111 -4.30 -20.15 13.08
CA TRP A 111 -3.75 -20.12 11.74
C TRP A 111 -2.65 -21.15 11.55
N GLU A 112 -2.50 -21.59 10.30
CA GLU A 112 -1.49 -22.56 9.91
C GLU A 112 -0.96 -22.25 8.50
N ILE A 113 0.32 -22.55 8.28
CA ILE A 113 0.95 -22.61 6.97
C ILE A 113 1.51 -24.02 6.80
N ARG A 114 1.13 -24.68 5.71
CA ARG A 114 1.50 -26.07 5.39
C ARG A 114 2.17 -26.17 4.04
N GLN A 115 2.83 -27.29 3.76
CA GLN A 115 3.45 -27.58 2.46
C GLN A 115 3.23 -29.04 2.05
N GLY A 116 2.93 -29.25 0.77
CA GLY A 116 2.70 -30.59 0.21
C GLY A 116 1.38 -31.22 0.63
N MET A 117 0.32 -30.40 0.77
CA MET A 117 -1.03 -30.92 1.00
C MET A 117 -1.57 -31.60 -0.27
N SER A 118 -2.40 -32.62 -0.07
CA SER A 118 -3.14 -33.31 -1.13
C SER A 118 -4.38 -33.99 -0.53
N ASP A 119 -5.29 -34.51 -1.35
CA ASP A 119 -6.48 -35.22 -0.86
C ASP A 119 -6.10 -36.36 0.11
N GLY A 120 -6.68 -36.35 1.31
CA GLY A 120 -6.40 -37.28 2.40
C GLY A 120 -5.03 -37.10 3.09
N ASN A 121 -4.25 -36.07 2.73
CA ASN A 121 -2.90 -35.84 3.24
C ASN A 121 -2.70 -34.40 3.74
N PRO A 122 -2.45 -34.19 5.04
CA PRO A 122 -2.25 -32.86 5.64
C PRO A 122 -0.95 -32.15 5.23
N GLY A 123 -0.07 -32.82 4.48
CA GLY A 123 1.27 -32.33 4.19
C GLY A 123 2.11 -32.12 5.45
N THR A 124 3.10 -31.24 5.34
CA THR A 124 3.99 -30.84 6.45
C THR A 124 3.53 -29.52 7.04
N LEU A 125 3.41 -29.44 8.37
CA LEU A 125 3.17 -28.19 9.08
C LEU A 125 4.45 -27.36 9.10
N ILE A 126 4.41 -26.16 8.53
CA ILE A 126 5.56 -25.24 8.42
C ILE A 126 5.52 -24.20 9.55
N ALA A 127 4.35 -23.61 9.79
CA ALA A 127 4.12 -22.67 10.87
C ALA A 127 2.67 -22.76 11.35
N SER A 128 2.44 -22.40 12.61
CA SER A 128 1.09 -22.32 13.18
C SER A 128 1.07 -21.41 14.39
N GLY A 129 -0.09 -20.87 14.71
CA GLY A 129 -0.28 -20.10 15.94
C GLY A 129 -1.74 -19.85 16.28
N VAL A 130 -1.92 -19.19 17.42
CA VAL A 130 -3.19 -18.60 17.83
C VAL A 130 -2.92 -17.15 18.16
N THR A 131 -3.62 -16.26 17.48
CA THR A 131 -3.60 -14.83 17.76
C THR A 131 -4.80 -14.49 18.62
N TYR A 132 -4.58 -13.87 19.77
CA TYR A 132 -5.65 -13.31 20.58
C TYR A 132 -5.95 -11.90 20.05
N THR A 133 -7.24 -11.56 19.94
CA THR A 133 -7.73 -10.29 19.37
C THR A 133 -7.20 -9.96 17.97
N PRO A 134 -7.54 -10.76 16.93
CA PRO A 134 -7.21 -10.41 15.55
C PRO A 134 -7.86 -9.07 15.15
N ILE A 135 -7.29 -8.41 14.15
CA ILE A 135 -7.88 -7.18 13.61
C ILE A 135 -9.00 -7.57 12.65
N VAL A 136 -10.24 -7.22 12.99
CA VAL A 136 -11.42 -7.50 12.16
C VAL A 136 -11.90 -6.21 11.49
N THR A 137 -12.01 -6.21 10.17
CA THR A 137 -12.42 -5.03 9.38
C THR A 137 -13.57 -5.39 8.45
N ASP A 138 -14.65 -4.60 8.48
CA ASP A 138 -15.74 -4.68 7.49
C ASP A 138 -15.22 -4.16 6.15
N ILE A 139 -15.26 -5.01 5.12
CA ILE A 139 -14.84 -4.66 3.75
C ILE A 139 -16.01 -4.57 2.78
N GLY A 140 -17.24 -4.53 3.30
CA GLY A 140 -18.48 -4.36 2.54
C GLY A 140 -19.13 -5.68 2.11
N ASN A 141 -20.39 -5.60 1.68
CA ASN A 141 -21.20 -6.73 1.19
C ASN A 141 -21.35 -7.93 2.16
N GLY A 142 -21.19 -7.70 3.46
CA GLY A 142 -21.21 -8.80 4.44
C GLY A 142 -19.91 -9.59 4.50
N ILE A 143 -18.80 -9.02 4.00
CA ILE A 143 -17.47 -9.62 4.08
C ILE A 143 -16.64 -8.88 5.14
N TYR A 144 -16.00 -9.66 6.02
CA TYR A 144 -15.13 -9.16 7.08
C TYR A 144 -13.73 -9.75 6.94
N LYS A 145 -12.72 -8.89 6.85
CA LYS A 145 -11.33 -9.33 6.88
C LYS A 145 -10.93 -9.65 8.31
N VAL A 146 -10.41 -10.86 8.55
CA VAL A 146 -9.80 -11.27 9.82
C VAL A 146 -8.29 -11.35 9.62
N LEU A 147 -7.58 -10.36 10.14
CA LEU A 147 -6.14 -10.19 9.99
C LEU A 147 -5.39 -10.66 11.24
N VAL A 148 -4.40 -11.50 11.01
CA VAL A 148 -3.36 -11.88 11.97
C VAL A 148 -2.09 -11.12 11.61
N ASP A 149 -1.69 -10.18 12.46
CA ASP A 149 -0.49 -9.36 12.29
C ASP A 149 0.62 -9.75 13.28
N GLY A 150 1.76 -9.05 13.18
CA GLY A 150 2.89 -9.24 14.09
C GLY A 150 3.64 -10.57 13.90
N LEU A 151 3.52 -11.18 12.72
CA LEU A 151 4.23 -12.41 12.38
C LEU A 151 5.70 -12.13 12.08
N ASP A 152 6.55 -13.11 12.37
CA ASP A 152 7.98 -13.12 12.04
C ASP A 152 8.32 -14.48 11.43
N LEU A 153 7.82 -14.72 10.21
CA LEU A 153 7.92 -16.02 9.55
C LEU A 153 8.77 -15.93 8.29
N THR A 154 9.72 -16.85 8.16
CA THR A 154 10.55 -17.01 6.97
C THR A 154 10.09 -18.24 6.18
N LEU A 155 9.65 -18.03 4.95
CA LEU A 155 9.26 -19.09 4.02
C LEU A 155 10.25 -19.16 2.87
N ALA A 156 10.83 -20.34 2.62
CA ALA A 156 11.67 -20.56 1.44
C ALA A 156 10.83 -20.57 0.14
N PRO A 157 11.45 -20.50 -1.05
CA PRO A 157 10.70 -20.64 -2.30
C PRO A 157 9.96 -21.98 -2.36
N GLY A 158 8.70 -21.96 -2.75
CA GLY A 158 7.86 -23.16 -2.82
C GLY A 158 6.36 -22.87 -2.77
N THR A 159 5.58 -23.94 -2.88
CA THR A 159 4.11 -23.89 -2.71
C THR A 159 3.76 -24.21 -1.26
N TYR A 160 2.83 -23.43 -0.72
CA TYR A 160 2.34 -23.51 0.65
C TYR A 160 0.83 -23.42 0.67
N TRP A 161 0.21 -23.80 1.77
CA TRP A 161 -1.23 -23.70 2.00
C TRP A 161 -1.48 -22.90 3.27
N LEU A 162 -2.32 -21.86 3.18
CA LEU A 162 -2.69 -20.98 4.27
C LEU A 162 -4.05 -21.37 4.84
N ASN A 163 -4.14 -21.47 6.17
CA ASN A 163 -5.40 -21.45 6.89
C ASN A 163 -5.39 -20.29 7.90
N VAL A 164 -6.49 -19.54 7.94
CA VAL A 164 -6.83 -18.65 9.05
C VAL A 164 -8.28 -18.95 9.41
N THR A 165 -8.51 -19.41 10.65
CA THR A 165 -9.84 -19.72 11.16
C THR A 165 -10.15 -18.81 12.36
N PRO A 166 -11.17 -17.95 12.30
CA PRO A 166 -11.56 -17.09 13.41
C PRO A 166 -12.06 -17.93 14.58
N ILE A 167 -11.71 -17.50 15.78
CA ILE A 167 -12.20 -18.02 17.05
C ILE A 167 -13.11 -16.94 17.64
N GLY A 168 -14.41 -17.20 17.66
CA GLY A 168 -15.38 -16.20 18.10
C GLY A 168 -16.72 -16.80 18.46
N GLN A 169 -17.63 -15.93 18.92
CA GLN A 169 -19.04 -16.27 19.08
C GLN A 169 -19.82 -15.79 17.86
N GLY A 170 -20.77 -16.58 17.36
CA GLY A 170 -21.63 -16.20 16.24
C GLY A 170 -21.91 -17.33 15.26
N TYR A 171 -22.60 -16.99 14.18
CA TYR A 171 -22.73 -17.83 12.98
C TYR A 171 -22.23 -17.02 11.79
N THR A 172 -21.45 -17.67 10.92
CA THR A 172 -20.99 -17.08 9.66
C THR A 172 -21.27 -18.08 8.53
N ASN A 173 -21.19 -17.62 7.28
CA ASN A 173 -21.25 -18.51 6.11
C ASN A 173 -19.91 -19.22 5.87
N GLY A 174 -18.83 -18.77 6.52
CA GLY A 174 -17.48 -19.31 6.40
C GLY A 174 -16.55 -18.39 5.62
N THR A 175 -15.37 -18.91 5.26
CA THR A 175 -14.44 -18.16 4.43
C THR A 175 -15.04 -17.92 3.04
N ALA A 176 -14.94 -16.67 2.56
CA ALA A 176 -15.49 -16.27 1.28
C ALA A 176 -14.74 -16.91 0.11
N ALA A 177 -15.48 -17.44 -0.87
CA ALA A 177 -14.91 -17.98 -2.11
C ALA A 177 -14.44 -16.86 -3.06
N THR A 178 -13.55 -17.18 -4.00
CA THR A 178 -13.09 -16.24 -5.03
C THR A 178 -12.81 -16.91 -6.38
N ALA A 179 -13.16 -16.23 -7.47
CA ALA A 179 -12.71 -16.52 -8.82
C ALA A 179 -11.43 -15.77 -9.23
N GLY A 180 -10.80 -15.00 -8.33
CA GLY A 180 -9.51 -14.36 -8.59
C GLY A 180 -9.55 -12.90 -9.07
N ILE A 181 -10.68 -12.21 -8.91
CA ILE A 181 -10.74 -10.77 -9.24
C ILE A 181 -9.76 -10.00 -8.36
N ASN A 182 -8.95 -9.11 -8.94
CA ASN A 182 -7.94 -8.32 -8.23
C ASN A 182 -6.91 -9.12 -7.41
N CYS A 183 -6.69 -10.40 -7.76
CA CYS A 183 -5.68 -11.23 -7.13
C CYS A 183 -4.26 -10.63 -7.25
N ILE A 184 -3.38 -11.04 -6.34
CA ILE A 184 -1.96 -10.70 -6.32
C ILE A 184 -1.18 -12.00 -6.10
N GLY A 185 -0.09 -12.18 -6.84
CA GLY A 185 0.75 -13.37 -6.71
C GLY A 185 0.17 -14.58 -7.46
N SER A 186 0.55 -15.78 -7.03
CA SER A 186 0.12 -17.04 -7.65
C SER A 186 -0.12 -18.12 -6.58
N PRO A 187 -1.04 -19.06 -6.81
CA PRO A 187 -2.05 -19.03 -7.86
C PRO A 187 -3.03 -17.87 -7.66
N CYS A 188 -3.83 -17.61 -8.69
CA CYS A 188 -4.79 -16.51 -8.72
C CYS A 188 -6.17 -17.09 -8.99
N GLY A 189 -7.09 -16.89 -8.05
CA GLY A 189 -8.44 -17.43 -8.11
C GLY A 189 -8.47 -18.95 -8.06
N ASN A 190 -9.58 -19.52 -8.54
CA ASN A 190 -9.86 -20.95 -8.47
C ASN A 190 -8.95 -21.79 -9.40
N ASP A 191 -7.90 -22.38 -8.86
CA ASP A 191 -7.05 -23.40 -9.48
C ASP A 191 -7.38 -24.84 -9.02
N GLN A 192 -8.40 -24.99 -8.16
CA GLN A 192 -8.90 -26.25 -7.58
C GLN A 192 -7.87 -26.97 -6.70
N ASN A 193 -7.04 -26.20 -5.98
CA ASN A 193 -6.01 -26.74 -5.10
C ASN A 193 -6.21 -26.36 -3.62
N SER A 194 -7.43 -25.99 -3.26
CA SER A 194 -7.85 -25.85 -1.86
C SER A 194 -8.22 -27.18 -1.20
N PHE A 195 -8.08 -27.22 0.12
CA PHE A 195 -8.43 -28.37 0.96
C PHE A 195 -9.22 -27.94 2.18
N TYR A 196 -10.09 -28.83 2.66
CA TYR A 196 -10.81 -28.60 3.89
C TYR A 196 -10.66 -29.76 4.87
N TYR A 197 -10.65 -29.43 6.15
CA TYR A 197 -10.58 -30.37 7.25
C TYR A 197 -11.72 -30.09 8.23
N ASP A 198 -12.71 -30.96 8.24
CA ASP A 198 -13.83 -30.98 9.18
C ASP A 198 -14.12 -32.44 9.61
N PRO A 199 -13.51 -32.91 10.71
CA PRO A 199 -13.70 -34.28 11.17
C PRO A 199 -15.13 -34.55 11.65
N ASP A 200 -15.92 -33.53 11.99
CA ASP A 200 -17.30 -33.68 12.46
C ASP A 200 -18.24 -34.02 11.29
N LEU A 201 -17.89 -33.60 10.06
CA LEU A 201 -18.57 -33.96 8.82
C LEU A 201 -17.95 -35.17 8.10
N GLY A 202 -16.86 -35.72 8.63
CA GLY A 202 -16.14 -36.85 8.04
C GLY A 202 -15.17 -36.45 6.92
N ASP A 203 -14.90 -35.16 6.79
CA ASP A 203 -14.05 -34.60 5.76
C ASP A 203 -12.63 -34.38 6.29
N ILE A 204 -11.70 -35.20 5.83
CA ILE A 204 -10.36 -35.30 6.42
C ILE A 204 -9.35 -34.98 5.33
N TRP A 205 -8.96 -33.70 5.25
CA TRP A 205 -8.05 -33.17 4.22
C TRP A 205 -8.59 -33.40 2.80
N SER A 206 -9.89 -33.20 2.65
CA SER A 206 -10.61 -33.43 1.40
C SER A 206 -10.39 -32.25 0.45
N ALA A 207 -10.30 -32.52 -0.86
CA ALA A 207 -10.21 -31.47 -1.87
C ALA A 207 -11.48 -30.58 -1.87
N ALA A 208 -11.30 -29.26 -1.84
CA ALA A 208 -12.38 -28.29 -1.96
C ALA A 208 -12.68 -28.00 -3.44
N GLY A 209 -13.95 -27.70 -3.75
CA GLY A 209 -14.39 -27.40 -5.13
C GLY A 209 -14.26 -25.93 -5.53
N ALA A 210 -13.72 -25.09 -4.65
CA ALA A 210 -13.52 -23.66 -4.82
C ALA A 210 -12.24 -23.23 -4.11
N ASP A 211 -11.75 -22.05 -4.47
CA ASP A 211 -10.68 -21.37 -3.74
C ASP A 211 -11.23 -20.11 -3.07
N TYR A 212 -10.46 -19.55 -2.15
CA TYR A 212 -10.95 -18.71 -1.08
C TYR A 212 -10.16 -17.39 -0.98
N SER A 213 -10.87 -16.34 -0.61
CA SER A 213 -10.34 -14.98 -0.52
C SER A 213 -9.42 -14.83 0.71
N MET A 214 -8.16 -15.20 0.52
CA MET A 214 -7.11 -15.19 1.53
C MET A 214 -5.89 -14.39 1.08
N GLY A 215 -5.02 -14.00 2.01
CA GLY A 215 -3.81 -13.25 1.66
C GLY A 215 -2.67 -13.35 2.66
N VAL A 216 -1.48 -13.09 2.15
CA VAL A 216 -0.20 -13.06 2.85
C VAL A 216 0.47 -11.73 2.56
N ASN A 217 0.84 -11.00 3.61
CA ASN A 217 1.59 -9.76 3.49
C ASN A 217 3.00 -9.91 4.07
N GLY A 218 3.91 -9.10 3.55
CA GLY A 218 5.26 -8.93 4.06
C GLY A 218 6.23 -8.51 2.99
N VAL A 219 7.43 -9.10 3.02
CA VAL A 219 8.50 -8.80 2.06
C VAL A 219 9.00 -10.05 1.36
N SER A 220 9.27 -9.95 0.06
CA SER A 220 9.66 -11.10 -0.76
C SER A 220 11.14 -11.53 -0.61
N CYS A 221 11.73 -11.45 0.60
CA CYS A 221 13.13 -11.82 0.86
C CYS A 221 13.46 -12.09 2.36
N PRO A 222 13.27 -13.32 2.86
CA PRO A 222 13.56 -13.74 4.22
C PRO A 222 14.98 -14.28 4.37
N GLY A 223 15.55 -14.05 5.56
CA GLY A 223 16.96 -14.38 5.82
C GLY A 223 17.87 -13.36 5.15
N ASN A 224 18.17 -12.29 5.89
CA ASN A 224 19.02 -11.16 5.50
C ASN A 224 18.31 -10.27 4.48
N CYS A 225 17.56 -9.28 4.98
CA CYS A 225 17.08 -8.17 4.15
C CYS A 225 18.28 -7.49 3.49
N GLU A 226 18.52 -7.81 2.23
CA GLU A 226 19.39 -7.05 1.35
C GLU A 226 18.92 -5.59 1.33
N LEU A 227 19.84 -4.68 1.05
CA LEU A 227 19.55 -3.29 0.68
C LEU A 227 18.32 -3.13 -0.22
N ARG A 228 17.14 -2.97 0.37
CA ARG A 228 15.92 -2.69 -0.38
C ARG A 228 15.57 -1.23 -0.16
N PRO A 229 15.34 -0.47 -1.24
CA PRO A 229 14.76 0.85 -1.10
C PRO A 229 13.42 0.73 -0.37
N VAL A 230 13.25 1.46 0.72
CA VAL A 230 12.06 1.55 1.57
C VAL A 230 11.21 2.76 1.18
N PHE A 231 11.88 3.85 0.80
CA PHE A 231 11.24 5.09 0.37
C PHE A 231 12.03 5.71 -0.75
N PHE A 232 11.31 6.26 -1.71
CA PHE A 232 11.90 7.09 -2.74
C PHE A 232 11.17 8.41 -2.79
N ASP A 233 11.94 9.50 -2.83
CA ASP A 233 11.36 10.84 -2.93
C ASP A 233 12.05 11.60 -4.06
N SER A 234 11.30 12.43 -4.77
CA SER A 234 11.91 13.61 -5.39
C SER A 234 11.96 14.72 -4.35
N SER A 235 13.09 15.42 -4.24
CA SER A 235 13.25 16.44 -3.20
C SER A 235 13.69 17.80 -3.71
N LYS A 236 13.30 18.85 -2.97
CA LYS A 236 13.68 20.24 -3.20
C LYS A 236 14.00 20.90 -1.86
N ILE A 237 15.06 21.69 -1.81
CA ILE A 237 15.34 22.58 -0.68
C ILE A 237 14.58 23.89 -0.89
N LEU A 238 13.66 24.23 0.01
CA LEU A 238 12.96 25.51 0.11
C LEU A 238 13.94 26.61 0.55
N PRO A 239 13.63 27.91 0.34
CA PRO A 239 14.46 29.00 0.88
C PRO A 239 14.61 28.96 2.40
N SER A 240 13.64 28.39 3.10
CA SER A 240 13.70 28.14 4.55
C SER A 240 14.79 27.13 4.94
N GLY A 241 15.38 26.42 3.97
CA GLY A 241 16.29 25.31 4.18
C GLY A 241 15.58 23.97 4.41
N GLN A 242 14.25 23.95 4.50
CA GLN A 242 13.47 22.71 4.61
C GLN A 242 13.46 21.95 3.28
N GLN A 243 13.52 20.63 3.36
CA GLN A 243 13.46 19.75 2.20
C GLN A 243 12.02 19.29 1.99
N GLU A 244 11.40 19.74 0.91
CA GLU A 244 10.10 19.23 0.47
C GLU A 244 10.32 17.95 -0.34
N LYS A 245 9.55 16.92 -0.01
CA LYS A 245 9.64 15.57 -0.60
C LYS A 245 8.31 15.20 -1.25
N ILE A 246 8.36 14.72 -2.48
CA ILE A 246 7.22 14.08 -3.14
C ILE A 246 7.41 12.57 -3.01
N PRO A 247 6.52 11.86 -2.29
CA PRO A 247 6.60 10.41 -2.17
C PRO A 247 6.48 9.74 -3.55
N LEU A 248 7.40 8.81 -3.83
CA LEU A 248 7.41 7.99 -5.03
C LEU A 248 7.09 6.54 -4.62
N PRO A 249 5.82 6.11 -4.67
CA PRO A 249 5.43 4.76 -4.27
C PRO A 249 6.11 3.70 -5.13
N MET A 250 6.40 2.55 -4.51
CA MET A 250 7.07 1.42 -5.17
C MET A 250 6.12 0.56 -6.01
N THR A 251 4.81 0.71 -5.80
CA THR A 251 3.74 -0.05 -6.45
C THR A 251 2.56 0.87 -6.74
N GLY A 252 1.79 0.58 -7.78
CA GLY A 252 0.68 1.44 -8.21
C GLY A 252 1.15 2.61 -9.09
N GLU A 253 0.33 3.64 -9.20
CA GLU A 253 0.67 4.83 -9.97
C GLU A 253 1.80 5.62 -9.30
N SER A 254 2.78 6.05 -10.10
CA SER A 254 3.89 6.86 -9.60
C SER A 254 3.41 8.21 -9.05
N GLY A 255 4.08 8.71 -8.01
CA GLY A 255 3.94 10.11 -7.59
C GLY A 255 4.31 11.06 -8.73
N VAL A 256 3.67 12.23 -8.75
CA VAL A 256 3.87 13.25 -9.78
C VAL A 256 4.81 14.34 -9.28
N GLU A 257 5.92 14.54 -9.99
CA GLU A 257 6.78 15.71 -9.90
C GLU A 257 6.28 16.76 -10.90
N ASP A 258 5.73 17.84 -10.35
CA ASP A 258 5.01 18.88 -11.10
C ASP A 258 5.84 20.11 -11.41
N ARG A 259 7.09 20.17 -10.94
CA ARG A 259 7.94 21.36 -11.04
C ARG A 259 8.94 21.23 -12.18
N SER A 260 9.39 22.38 -12.68
CA SER A 260 10.19 22.49 -13.91
C SER A 260 11.63 21.99 -13.84
N GLY A 261 12.15 21.67 -12.65
CA GLY A 261 13.57 21.39 -12.44
C GLY A 261 14.48 22.59 -12.72
N LYS A 262 13.94 23.82 -12.82
CA LYS A 262 14.67 25.05 -13.18
C LYS A 262 15.33 24.97 -14.57
N PRO A 263 15.96 26.05 -15.07
CA PRO A 263 16.83 25.97 -16.23
C PRO A 263 17.87 24.85 -16.06
N GLY A 264 17.90 23.92 -17.01
CA GLY A 264 18.77 22.75 -16.97
C GLY A 264 18.09 21.45 -16.54
N GLY A 265 16.82 21.45 -16.11
CA GLY A 265 16.07 20.22 -15.81
C GLY A 265 16.73 19.39 -14.71
N ASN A 266 16.97 20.03 -13.57
CA ASN A 266 17.65 19.45 -12.42
C ASN A 266 16.65 18.93 -11.40
N PHE A 267 16.83 17.68 -10.99
CA PHE A 267 15.98 17.00 -10.02
C PHE A 267 16.86 16.20 -9.06
N THR A 268 16.42 16.02 -7.83
CA THR A 268 17.09 15.16 -6.86
C THR A 268 16.17 14.01 -6.52
N VAL A 269 16.65 12.79 -6.71
CA VAL A 269 15.96 11.55 -6.33
C VAL A 269 16.72 10.91 -5.18
N GLU A 270 16.04 10.64 -4.08
CA GLU A 270 16.59 9.90 -2.96
C GLU A 270 16.07 8.48 -3.00
N MET A 271 16.97 7.49 -2.88
CA MET A 271 16.65 6.09 -2.67
C MET A 271 17.08 5.75 -1.24
N ILE A 272 16.12 5.48 -0.36
CA ILE A 272 16.39 5.20 1.06
C ILE A 272 16.34 3.69 1.25
N PHE A 273 17.37 3.07 1.79
CA PHE A 273 17.47 1.63 1.97
C PHE A 273 17.28 1.22 3.44
N THR A 274 17.08 -0.07 3.70
CA THR A 274 16.93 -0.59 5.07
C THR A 274 18.24 -0.52 5.85
N ASN A 275 19.37 -0.85 5.21
CA ASN A 275 20.70 -0.84 5.82
C ASN A 275 21.53 0.34 5.32
N ASN A 276 22.62 0.65 6.02
CA ASN A 276 23.56 1.65 5.51
C ASN A 276 24.21 1.13 4.24
N ILE A 277 24.23 1.98 3.22
CA ILE A 277 24.93 1.68 1.98
C ILE A 277 26.40 2.03 2.17
N ILE A 278 27.29 1.19 1.64
CA ILE A 278 28.73 1.48 1.58
C ILE A 278 29.20 1.74 0.15
N SER A 279 28.52 1.17 -0.85
CA SER A 279 28.87 1.38 -2.27
C SER A 279 27.74 1.03 -3.21
N PHE A 280 27.87 1.45 -4.46
CA PHE A 280 27.07 1.00 -5.60
C PHE A 280 27.92 1.08 -6.87
N ALA A 281 27.58 0.35 -7.94
CA ALA A 281 28.35 0.38 -9.18
C ALA A 281 28.04 1.61 -10.04
N ARG A 282 26.77 1.86 -10.34
CA ARG A 282 26.34 3.00 -11.17
C ARG A 282 24.89 3.39 -10.93
N ALA A 283 24.59 4.67 -11.12
CA ALA A 283 23.24 5.20 -11.22
C ALA A 283 22.97 5.66 -12.67
N SER A 284 21.72 5.55 -13.09
CA SER A 284 21.26 5.94 -14.43
C SER A 284 19.82 6.45 -14.37
N SER A 285 19.41 7.21 -15.38
CA SER A 285 18.04 7.69 -15.56
C SER A 285 17.59 7.41 -16.98
N SER A 286 16.32 7.03 -17.14
CA SER A 286 15.66 6.87 -18.45
C SER A 286 15.50 8.20 -19.21
N CYS A 287 15.61 9.33 -18.52
CA CYS A 287 15.56 10.65 -19.11
C CYS A 287 16.50 11.64 -18.40
N GLY A 288 17.11 12.52 -19.19
CA GLY A 288 18.22 13.34 -18.73
C GLY A 288 19.46 12.49 -18.44
N ARG A 289 20.28 12.92 -17.50
CA ARG A 289 21.49 12.21 -17.06
C ARG A 289 21.73 12.40 -15.57
N VAL A 290 22.45 11.47 -14.97
CA VAL A 290 22.95 11.61 -13.59
C VAL A 290 24.08 12.64 -13.58
N ALA A 291 23.89 13.73 -12.85
CA ALA A 291 24.87 14.79 -12.63
C ALA A 291 25.84 14.44 -11.50
N SER A 292 25.33 13.90 -10.40
CA SER A 292 26.13 13.46 -9.25
C SER A 292 25.36 12.49 -8.38
N THR A 293 26.07 11.82 -7.47
CA THR A 293 25.50 10.87 -6.52
C THR A 293 26.22 10.99 -5.18
N SER A 294 25.51 10.72 -4.08
CA SER A 294 26.11 10.64 -2.75
C SER A 294 25.42 9.58 -1.90
N ILE A 295 26.17 8.94 -1.00
CA ILE A 295 25.64 8.05 0.02
C ILE A 295 25.72 8.76 1.37
N ASN A 296 24.64 8.71 2.15
CA ASN A 296 24.62 9.13 3.55
C ASN A 296 23.81 8.12 4.37
N GLY A 297 24.49 7.30 5.18
CA GLY A 297 23.86 6.20 5.90
C GLY A 297 23.16 5.25 4.93
N SER A 298 21.85 5.10 5.09
CA SER A 298 21.03 4.28 4.21
C SER A 298 20.48 5.00 2.97
N THR A 299 20.80 6.28 2.75
CA THR A 299 20.25 7.06 1.63
C THR A 299 21.27 7.19 0.49
N LEU A 300 20.89 6.76 -0.71
CA LEU A 300 21.55 7.12 -1.97
C LEU A 300 20.81 8.29 -2.62
N THR A 301 21.48 9.44 -2.68
CA THR A 301 21.00 10.62 -3.41
C THR A 301 21.52 10.58 -4.85
N VAL A 302 20.63 10.73 -5.82
CA VAL A 302 20.93 10.81 -7.25
C VAL A 302 20.45 12.16 -7.78
N ASN A 303 21.38 13.03 -8.14
CA ASN A 303 21.07 14.31 -8.76
C ASN A 303 21.03 14.14 -10.28
N LEU A 304 19.92 14.51 -10.90
CA LEU A 304 19.70 14.51 -12.33
C LEU A 304 19.91 15.90 -12.92
N THR A 305 20.25 15.95 -14.20
CA THR A 305 20.28 17.18 -15.01
C THR A 305 19.89 16.86 -16.45
N GLY A 306 19.51 17.87 -17.22
CA GLY A 306 19.09 17.74 -18.62
C GLY A 306 17.78 16.99 -18.80
N VAL A 307 16.97 16.83 -17.75
CA VAL A 307 15.67 16.17 -17.80
C VAL A 307 14.70 17.07 -18.58
N SER A 308 14.13 16.54 -19.68
CA SER A 308 13.31 17.31 -20.64
C SER A 308 12.09 16.56 -21.16
N CYS A 309 11.81 15.38 -20.61
CA CYS A 309 10.70 14.49 -20.97
C CYS A 309 9.46 14.81 -20.14
N ASN A 310 8.89 16.00 -20.34
CA ASN A 310 7.60 16.32 -19.72
C ASN A 310 6.51 15.32 -20.18
N ALA A 311 5.50 15.10 -19.34
CA ALA A 311 4.41 14.15 -19.57
C ALA A 311 4.93 12.72 -19.82
N SER A 312 5.86 12.27 -18.97
CA SER A 312 6.45 10.93 -19.07
C SER A 312 6.80 10.37 -17.69
N ASN A 313 6.79 9.05 -17.59
CA ASN A 313 7.34 8.34 -16.44
C ASN A 313 8.86 8.24 -16.59
N ILE A 314 9.60 8.70 -15.57
CA ILE A 314 11.06 8.69 -15.50
C ILE A 314 11.49 7.67 -14.46
N THR A 315 12.15 6.61 -14.92
CA THR A 315 12.80 5.64 -14.05
C THR A 315 14.26 6.03 -13.78
N VAL A 316 14.65 6.04 -12.51
CA VAL A 316 16.04 6.14 -12.02
C VAL A 316 16.45 4.78 -11.46
N THR A 317 17.64 4.32 -11.84
CA THR A 317 18.13 2.98 -11.52
C THR A 317 19.54 3.04 -10.93
N ALA A 318 19.76 2.42 -9.78
CA ALA A 318 21.06 2.13 -9.19
C ALA A 318 21.37 0.63 -9.31
N ASN A 319 22.61 0.28 -9.66
CA ASN A 319 23.04 -1.11 -9.83
C ASN A 319 24.11 -1.48 -8.81
N ASP A 320 24.13 -2.76 -8.43
CA ASP A 320 25.07 -3.37 -7.49
C ASP A 320 25.24 -2.57 -6.18
N VAL A 321 24.12 -2.22 -5.54
CA VAL A 321 24.12 -1.47 -4.28
C VAL A 321 24.50 -2.41 -3.14
N LYS A 322 25.53 -2.06 -2.35
CA LYS A 322 26.09 -2.90 -1.28
C LYS A 322 26.06 -2.23 0.09
N ASP A 323 25.71 -2.98 1.12
CA ASP A 323 25.59 -2.47 2.49
C ASP A 323 26.78 -2.83 3.36
N ASP A 324 26.80 -2.24 4.55
CA ASP A 324 27.77 -2.51 5.62
C ASP A 324 27.67 -3.94 6.18
N ALA A 325 26.56 -4.65 5.93
CA ALA A 325 26.38 -6.06 6.27
C ALA A 325 26.96 -7.04 5.21
N GLY A 326 27.42 -6.53 4.06
CA GLY A 326 28.00 -7.33 2.98
C GLY A 326 26.99 -7.86 1.96
N THR A 327 25.74 -7.41 2.04
CA THR A 327 24.65 -7.76 1.13
C THR A 327 24.68 -6.91 -0.14
N ASN A 328 24.13 -7.43 -1.24
CA ASN A 328 24.18 -6.79 -2.55
C ASN A 328 22.83 -6.84 -3.28
N VAL A 329 22.28 -5.68 -3.63
CA VAL A 329 21.15 -5.58 -4.55
C VAL A 329 21.64 -5.25 -5.96
N ALA A 330 21.48 -6.23 -6.85
CA ALA A 330 21.90 -6.14 -8.25
C ALA A 330 21.28 -4.93 -8.96
N THR A 331 20.01 -4.62 -8.70
CA THR A 331 19.33 -3.45 -9.28
C THR A 331 18.25 -2.92 -8.33
N ALA A 332 18.34 -1.64 -8.03
CA ALA A 332 17.32 -0.84 -7.34
C ALA A 332 16.80 0.23 -8.31
N CYS A 333 15.48 0.41 -8.42
CA CYS A 333 14.92 1.44 -9.29
C CYS A 333 13.64 2.06 -8.72
N VAL A 334 13.39 3.31 -9.10
CA VAL A 334 12.17 4.06 -8.83
C VAL A 334 11.68 4.74 -10.09
N THR A 335 10.36 4.85 -10.24
CA THR A 335 9.73 5.61 -11.32
C THR A 335 8.94 6.79 -10.75
N MET A 336 9.18 7.97 -11.29
CA MET A 336 8.41 9.20 -11.01
C MET A 336 7.67 9.64 -12.27
N GLY A 337 6.44 10.13 -12.11
CA GLY A 337 5.74 10.81 -13.20
C GLY A 337 6.23 12.26 -13.28
N LEU A 338 6.82 12.69 -14.38
CA LEU A 338 7.14 14.10 -14.61
C LEU A 338 6.01 14.73 -15.41
N LEU A 339 5.21 15.57 -14.76
CA LEU A 339 4.11 16.30 -15.39
C LEU A 339 4.08 17.73 -14.89
N LEU A 340 4.80 18.60 -15.60
CA LEU A 340 4.93 20.01 -15.29
C LEU A 340 3.55 20.67 -15.15
N GLY A 341 3.26 21.19 -13.96
CA GLY A 341 2.05 21.95 -13.66
C GLY A 341 0.84 21.14 -13.17
N ASP A 342 0.99 19.83 -12.94
CA ASP A 342 -0.01 18.99 -12.25
C ASP A 342 0.14 19.13 -10.73
N VAL A 343 -0.36 20.26 -10.20
CA VAL A 343 -0.10 20.68 -8.82
C VAL A 343 -1.00 19.98 -7.81
N ASP A 344 -2.06 19.31 -8.25
CA ASP A 344 -2.86 18.41 -7.41
C ASP A 344 -2.41 16.94 -7.49
N GLY A 345 -1.53 16.60 -8.44
CA GLY A 345 -0.89 15.30 -8.59
C GLY A 345 -1.82 14.22 -9.16
N ASN A 346 -2.92 14.61 -9.81
CA ASN A 346 -3.95 13.70 -10.33
C ASN A 346 -3.59 13.09 -11.70
N ARG A 347 -2.38 13.37 -12.22
CA ARG A 347 -1.80 12.88 -13.48
C ARG A 347 -2.35 13.55 -14.74
N VAL A 348 -3.11 14.64 -14.64
CA VAL A 348 -3.57 15.48 -15.76
C VAL A 348 -3.49 16.97 -15.41
N VAL A 349 -2.99 17.79 -16.34
CA VAL A 349 -3.00 19.25 -16.13
C VAL A 349 -4.31 19.84 -16.65
N ASP A 350 -5.14 20.39 -15.77
CA ASP A 350 -6.44 20.95 -16.12
C ASP A 350 -6.79 22.27 -15.40
N SER A 351 -8.08 22.60 -15.32
CA SER A 351 -8.55 23.83 -14.68
C SER A 351 -8.40 23.84 -13.16
N ASN A 352 -8.33 22.68 -12.52
CA ASN A 352 -8.15 22.55 -11.08
C ASN A 352 -6.74 23.00 -10.68
N ASP A 353 -5.72 22.59 -11.43
CA ASP A 353 -4.34 23.05 -11.22
C ASP A 353 -4.22 24.57 -11.31
N LEU A 354 -4.84 25.15 -12.34
CA LEU A 354 -4.89 26.59 -12.52
C LEU A 354 -5.61 27.29 -11.36
N ALA A 355 -6.66 26.69 -10.80
CA ALA A 355 -7.38 27.24 -9.66
C ALA A 355 -6.52 27.21 -8.38
N ILE A 356 -5.77 26.12 -8.16
CA ILE A 356 -4.86 25.96 -7.02
C ILE A 356 -3.76 27.02 -7.08
N VAL A 357 -3.03 27.14 -8.19
CA VAL A 357 -1.97 28.15 -8.33
C VAL A 357 -2.53 29.57 -8.19
N ARG A 358 -3.69 29.86 -8.79
CA ARG A 358 -4.35 31.18 -8.65
C ARG A 358 -4.68 31.53 -7.21
N SER A 359 -5.11 30.57 -6.41
CA SER A 359 -5.47 30.79 -5.00
C SER A 359 -4.28 31.20 -4.13
N GLN A 360 -3.05 30.97 -4.61
CA GLN A 360 -1.81 31.18 -3.86
C GLN A 360 -0.90 32.25 -4.49
N LEU A 361 -1.38 32.99 -5.51
CA LEU A 361 -0.61 34.05 -6.15
C LEU A 361 -0.16 35.13 -5.17
N GLY A 362 1.11 35.53 -5.30
CA GLY A 362 1.77 36.52 -4.46
C GLY A 362 2.27 35.97 -3.12
N GLN A 363 2.02 34.69 -2.82
CA GLN A 363 2.52 34.06 -1.61
C GLN A 363 3.97 33.56 -1.81
N PRO A 364 4.82 33.63 -0.77
CA PRO A 364 6.06 32.89 -0.77
C PRO A 364 5.78 31.38 -0.69
N THR A 365 6.71 30.59 -1.18
CA THR A 365 6.68 29.14 -1.01
C THR A 365 6.92 28.75 0.44
N ASN A 366 6.13 27.82 0.95
CA ASN A 366 6.17 27.25 2.30
C ASN A 366 5.75 25.78 2.26
N ASP A 367 5.65 25.17 3.43
CA ASP A 367 5.39 23.73 3.62
C ASP A 367 4.00 23.27 3.13
N THR A 368 3.09 24.18 2.80
CA THR A 368 1.70 23.84 2.37
C THR A 368 1.42 24.13 0.90
N ASN A 369 2.29 24.88 0.21
CA ASN A 369 2.11 25.28 -1.18
C ASN A 369 3.30 24.98 -2.12
N PRO A 370 4.17 23.99 -1.87
CA PRO A 370 5.40 23.83 -2.64
C PRO A 370 5.18 23.37 -4.09
N ARG A 371 4.05 22.71 -4.37
CA ARG A 371 3.63 22.32 -5.73
C ARG A 371 3.21 23.52 -6.59
N SER A 372 2.66 24.57 -5.98
CA SER A 372 2.24 25.77 -6.73
C SER A 372 3.40 26.66 -7.17
N ASP A 373 4.60 26.47 -6.62
CA ASP A 373 5.86 27.09 -7.08
C ASP A 373 6.50 26.22 -8.18
N VAL A 374 5.81 26.18 -9.33
CA VAL A 374 6.08 25.34 -10.50
C VAL A 374 7.42 25.69 -11.15
N ASN A 375 7.75 26.99 -11.19
CA ASN A 375 9.01 27.48 -11.74
C ASN A 375 10.18 27.33 -10.74
N ASN A 376 9.87 26.97 -9.49
CA ASN A 376 10.79 26.67 -8.40
C ASN A 376 11.62 27.91 -7.97
N ASP A 377 11.14 29.13 -8.17
CA ASP A 377 11.85 30.37 -7.81
C ASP A 377 11.54 30.87 -6.39
N SER A 378 10.72 30.12 -5.66
CA SER A 378 10.29 30.36 -4.28
C SER A 378 9.27 31.48 -4.07
N THR A 379 8.66 31.95 -5.15
CA THR A 379 7.54 32.89 -5.13
C THR A 379 6.44 32.38 -6.05
N ILE A 380 5.24 32.17 -5.53
CA ILE A 380 4.10 31.77 -6.37
C ILE A 380 3.59 33.01 -7.09
N SER A 381 3.83 33.06 -8.40
CA SER A 381 3.65 34.26 -9.21
C SER A 381 2.88 33.98 -10.50
N ASN A 382 2.66 35.03 -11.29
CA ASN A 382 2.09 34.88 -12.63
C ASN A 382 2.98 34.04 -13.57
N LEU A 383 4.27 33.85 -13.25
CA LEU A 383 5.13 32.96 -14.02
C LEU A 383 4.75 31.49 -13.83
N ASP A 384 4.45 31.06 -12.60
CA ASP A 384 3.97 29.71 -12.30
C ASP A 384 2.63 29.45 -12.98
N LEU A 385 1.70 30.41 -12.85
CA LEU A 385 0.40 30.32 -13.51
C LEU A 385 0.55 30.21 -15.04
N GLN A 386 1.47 30.98 -15.64
CA GLN A 386 1.75 30.88 -17.08
C GLN A 386 2.35 29.54 -17.46
N MET A 387 3.16 28.92 -16.60
CA MET A 387 3.72 27.59 -16.84
C MET A 387 2.62 26.54 -16.84
N VAL A 388 1.75 26.50 -15.82
CA VAL A 388 0.59 25.60 -15.78
C VAL A 388 -0.32 25.82 -16.98
N THR A 389 -0.61 27.09 -17.32
CA THR A 389 -1.47 27.44 -18.47
C THR A 389 -0.96 26.86 -19.78
N ARG A 390 0.36 26.75 -19.98
CA ARG A 390 0.96 26.17 -21.19
C ARG A 390 0.90 24.64 -21.22
N GLN A 391 0.63 24.00 -20.09
CA GLN A 391 0.62 22.54 -19.95
C GLN A 391 -0.80 21.96 -19.90
N VAL A 392 -1.85 22.80 -19.84
CA VAL A 392 -3.25 22.33 -19.84
C VAL A 392 -3.51 21.35 -20.99
N GLY A 393 -4.05 20.19 -20.64
CA GLY A 393 -4.34 19.08 -21.55
C GLY A 393 -3.20 18.06 -21.70
N THR A 394 -2.04 18.31 -21.08
CA THR A 394 -1.02 17.27 -20.91
C THR A 394 -1.41 16.29 -19.79
N ARG A 395 -0.96 15.04 -19.92
CA ARG A 395 -1.25 13.97 -18.95
C ARG A 395 -0.11 12.97 -18.94
N LEU A 396 0.04 12.23 -17.84
CA LEU A 396 0.93 11.07 -17.84
C LEU A 396 0.32 9.91 -18.64
N PRO A 397 1.16 9.01 -19.20
CA PRO A 397 0.71 7.81 -19.90
C PRO A 397 -0.09 6.84 -19.02
#